data_AF-A0A2S7VNE1-F1
#
_entry.id   AF-A0A2S7VNE1-F1
#
_cell.length_a   1.000
_cell.length_b   1.000
_cell.length_c   1.000
_cell.angle_alpha   90.00
_cell.angle_beta   90.00
_cell.angle_gamma   90.00
#
_symmetry.space_group_name_H-M   'P 1'
#
loop_
_entity.id
_entity.type
_entity.pdbx_description
1 polymer ?
#
loop_
_entity_poly.entity_id
_entity_poly.type
_entity_poly.pdbx_seq_one_letter_code
_entity_poly.pdbx_strand_id
1 'polypeptide(L)'
;MKKFTFLFFILILLNGCVTRKIPVMPEATSVTSISETSASYQGCETIDVYVLEDTHPNNVVPVLKNEAYLAGANRYSISEVVETRRGRPSSVVAQFYSCESATRSTSDTTMKLLPGAQSVSPVAFSEVENTSCKILTTKAFEETSSEQLEVEIANEAYMLGGNRFHITKILEVDNGSPTSVVADIYRCKHRTLND
;
A
#
# COMPACT_ATOMS: atom_id res chain seq x y z
N MET A 1 0.59 25.91 -50.33
CA MET A 1 0.27 26.30 -48.93
C MET A 1 -0.32 25.15 -48.10
N LYS A 2 -1.22 24.30 -48.61
CA LYS A 2 -1.80 23.15 -47.87
C LYS A 2 -0.81 22.06 -47.40
N LYS A 3 0.34 21.90 -48.05
CA LYS A 3 1.36 20.91 -47.66
C LYS A 3 2.18 21.33 -46.42
N PHE A 4 2.39 22.63 -46.23
CA PHE A 4 3.14 23.14 -45.07
C PHE A 4 2.31 23.11 -43.77
N THR A 5 0.99 23.31 -43.86
CA THR A 5 0.09 23.19 -42.71
C THR A 5 -0.02 21.75 -42.20
N PHE A 6 0.09 20.75 -43.08
CA PHE A 6 0.03 19.34 -42.69
C PHE A 6 1.31 18.90 -41.95
N LEU A 7 2.47 19.42 -42.38
CA LEU A 7 3.76 19.12 -41.74
C LEU A 7 3.85 19.69 -40.32
N PHE A 8 3.26 20.88 -40.08
CA PHE A 8 3.22 21.52 -38.76
C PHE A 8 2.34 20.76 -37.77
N PHE A 9 1.21 20.20 -38.23
CA PHE A 9 0.35 19.35 -37.40
C PHE A 9 1.02 18.04 -36.96
N ILE A 10 1.82 17.44 -37.85
CA ILE A 10 2.58 16.21 -37.53
C ILE A 10 3.66 16.48 -36.49
N LEU A 11 4.37 17.62 -36.58
CA LEU A 11 5.39 18.01 -35.59
C LEU A 11 4.81 18.29 -34.20
N ILE A 12 3.58 18.78 -34.09
CA ILE A 12 2.90 18.98 -32.81
C ILE A 12 2.46 17.64 -32.20
N LEU A 13 2.00 16.69 -33.03
CA LEU A 13 1.56 15.36 -32.57
C LEU A 13 2.71 14.47 -32.07
N LEU A 14 3.94 14.68 -32.57
CA LEU A 14 5.13 13.93 -32.16
C LEU A 14 5.75 14.40 -30.83
N ASN A 15 5.40 15.61 -30.37
CA ASN A 15 5.80 16.13 -29.06
C ASN A 15 4.71 15.87 -28.01
N GLY A 16 4.20 14.64 -27.95
CA GLY A 16 3.40 14.22 -26.80
C GLY A 16 4.22 14.43 -25.53
N CYS A 17 3.68 15.17 -24.56
CA CYS A 17 4.30 15.35 -23.25
C CYS A 17 4.39 14.00 -22.52
N VAL A 18 5.46 13.24 -22.77
CA VAL A 18 5.78 12.02 -22.03
C VAL A 18 6.55 12.42 -20.79
N THR A 19 5.93 12.34 -19.61
CA THR A 19 6.65 12.57 -18.37
C THR A 19 7.72 11.49 -18.19
N ARG A 20 8.98 11.90 -17.96
CA ARG A 20 10.09 10.97 -17.72
C ARG A 20 9.78 10.08 -16.52
N LYS A 21 9.93 8.77 -16.67
CA LYS A 21 9.74 7.81 -15.59
C LYS A 21 10.88 7.92 -14.58
N ILE A 22 10.54 7.95 -13.29
CA ILE A 22 11.53 8.00 -12.20
C ILE A 22 11.79 6.56 -11.73
N PRO A 23 13.04 6.07 -11.74
CA PRO A 23 13.37 4.76 -11.19
C PRO A 23 13.43 4.82 -9.66
N VAL A 24 13.10 3.69 -9.02
CA VAL A 24 13.36 3.49 -7.59
C VAL A 24 14.85 3.19 -7.43
N MET A 25 15.52 3.86 -6.49
CA MET A 25 16.92 3.57 -6.14
C MET A 25 17.02 2.12 -5.63
N PRO A 26 18.09 1.37 -5.96
CA PRO A 26 18.25 -0.01 -5.50
C PRO A 26 18.06 -0.17 -3.99
N GLU A 27 18.55 0.78 -3.21
CA GLU A 27 18.49 0.81 -1.75
C GLU A 27 17.08 1.17 -1.24
N ALA A 28 16.33 1.96 -1.99
CA ALA A 28 14.95 2.34 -1.66
C ALA A 28 13.92 1.25 -1.99
N THR A 29 14.34 0.12 -2.58
CA THR A 29 13.42 -0.98 -2.93
C THR A 29 12.81 -1.65 -1.70
N SER A 30 13.54 -1.69 -0.58
CA SER A 30 13.08 -2.24 0.71
C SER A 30 12.05 -1.36 1.41
N VAL A 31 11.94 -0.09 1.01
CA VAL A 31 10.91 0.82 1.53
C VAL A 31 9.54 0.40 0.99
N THR A 32 8.57 0.22 1.89
CA THR A 32 7.20 -0.16 1.52
C THR A 32 6.17 0.80 2.10
N SER A 33 4.97 0.79 1.51
CA SER A 33 3.83 1.46 2.11
C SER A 33 3.40 0.77 3.40
N ILE A 34 2.84 1.56 4.33
CA ILE A 34 2.16 1.13 5.54
C ILE A 34 0.90 1.99 5.72
N SER A 35 -0.15 1.48 6.37
CA SER A 35 -1.26 2.34 6.81
C SER A 35 -0.88 3.09 8.08
N GLU A 36 -1.46 4.26 8.31
CA GLU A 36 -1.25 5.02 9.56
C GLU A 36 -1.62 4.18 10.79
N THR A 37 -2.66 3.35 10.69
CA THR A 37 -3.05 2.41 11.75
C THR A 37 -1.99 1.37 12.04
N SER A 38 -1.41 0.74 11.02
CA SER A 38 -0.35 -0.27 11.19
C SER A 38 0.96 0.38 11.68
N ALA A 39 1.23 1.62 11.28
CA ALA A 39 2.39 2.37 11.79
C ALA A 39 2.25 2.68 13.28
N SER A 40 1.08 3.16 13.71
CA SER A 40 0.77 3.36 15.12
C SER A 40 0.82 2.05 15.92
N TYR A 41 0.32 0.96 15.33
CA TYR A 41 0.28 -0.36 15.93
C TYR A 41 1.69 -0.96 16.15
N GLN A 42 2.58 -0.81 15.17
CA GLN A 42 3.97 -1.30 15.25
C GLN A 42 4.89 -0.37 16.06
N GLY A 43 4.34 0.69 16.67
CA GLY A 43 5.12 1.68 17.42
C GLY A 43 6.17 2.37 16.55
N CYS A 44 5.89 2.56 15.25
CA CYS A 44 6.86 3.16 14.34
C CYS A 44 7.07 4.64 14.69
N GLU A 45 8.31 5.08 14.60
CA GLU A 45 8.67 6.49 14.77
C GLU A 45 8.37 7.27 13.49
N THR A 46 7.64 8.38 13.60
CA THR A 46 7.46 9.31 12.48
C THR A 46 8.76 10.09 12.26
N ILE A 47 9.34 9.92 11.07
CA ILE A 47 10.61 10.55 10.71
C ILE A 47 10.39 11.91 10.06
N ASP A 48 9.49 11.97 9.08
CA ASP A 48 9.24 13.20 8.33
C ASP A 48 7.84 13.22 7.70
N VAL A 49 7.39 14.41 7.30
CA VAL A 49 6.18 14.63 6.50
C VAL A 49 6.60 15.26 5.18
N TYR A 50 6.36 14.54 4.10
CA TYR A 50 6.76 14.93 2.75
C TYR A 50 5.55 15.32 1.89
N VAL A 51 5.63 16.49 1.27
CA VAL A 51 4.62 16.98 0.33
C VAL A 51 5.14 16.81 -1.09
N LEU A 52 4.43 16.00 -1.88
CA LEU A 52 4.71 15.81 -3.30
C LEU A 52 3.71 16.61 -4.12
N GLU A 53 4.20 17.45 -5.04
CA GLU A 53 3.37 18.30 -5.89
C GLU A 53 3.53 17.95 -7.39
N ASP A 54 2.44 18.11 -8.14
CA ASP A 54 2.32 17.98 -9.62
C ASP A 54 3.19 16.89 -10.26
N THR A 55 3.18 15.71 -9.64
CA THR A 55 3.93 14.55 -10.15
C THR A 55 3.03 13.70 -11.03
N HIS A 56 3.58 13.19 -12.13
CA HIS A 56 2.84 12.24 -12.96
C HIS A 56 2.46 11.00 -12.14
N PRO A 57 1.20 10.50 -12.17
CA PRO A 57 0.75 9.46 -11.24
C PRO A 57 1.58 8.17 -11.22
N ASN A 58 2.24 7.82 -12.33
CA ASN A 58 3.14 6.67 -12.39
C ASN A 58 4.46 6.85 -11.61
N ASN A 59 4.81 8.08 -11.25
CA ASN A 59 6.04 8.43 -10.55
C ASN A 59 5.84 8.72 -9.07
N VAL A 60 4.59 8.86 -8.59
CA VAL A 60 4.30 9.13 -7.17
C VAL A 60 4.95 8.10 -6.26
N VAL A 61 4.69 6.80 -6.48
CA VAL A 61 5.28 5.73 -5.66
C VAL A 61 6.81 5.69 -5.75
N PRO A 62 7.43 5.74 -6.95
CA PRO A 62 8.89 5.80 -7.04
C PRO A 62 9.53 6.97 -6.28
N VAL A 63 8.94 8.16 -6.38
CA VAL A 63 9.42 9.34 -5.66
C VAL A 63 9.30 9.12 -4.15
N LEU A 64 8.12 8.72 -3.67
CA LEU A 64 7.91 8.49 -2.24
C LEU A 64 8.88 7.46 -1.65
N LYS A 65 9.18 6.37 -2.38
CA LYS A 65 10.18 5.39 -1.92
C LYS A 65 11.58 5.99 -1.80
N ASN A 66 11.99 6.74 -2.82
CA ASN A 66 13.31 7.35 -2.85
C ASN A 66 13.45 8.39 -1.74
N GLU A 67 12.47 9.28 -1.60
CA GLU A 67 12.48 10.34 -0.58
C GLU A 67 12.39 9.76 0.83
N ALA A 68 11.55 8.75 1.07
CA ALA A 68 11.49 8.07 2.36
C ALA A 68 12.84 7.43 2.72
N TYR A 69 13.49 6.76 1.77
CA TYR A 69 14.82 6.20 1.98
C TYR A 69 15.86 7.30 2.31
N LEU A 70 15.86 8.42 1.57
CA LEU A 70 16.77 9.54 1.81
C LEU A 70 16.55 10.20 3.18
N ALA A 71 15.30 10.23 3.65
CA ALA A 71 14.95 10.68 4.99
C ALA A 71 15.37 9.69 6.10
N GLY A 72 15.83 8.48 5.75
CA GLY A 72 16.18 7.42 6.71
C GLY A 72 15.00 6.57 7.16
N ALA A 73 13.83 6.73 6.54
CA ALA A 73 12.65 5.93 6.81
C ALA A 73 12.67 4.61 6.04
N ASN A 74 11.99 3.59 6.58
CA ASN A 74 11.82 2.29 5.94
C ASN A 74 10.36 2.00 5.55
N ARG A 75 9.41 2.85 5.96
CA ARG A 75 8.02 2.82 5.53
C ARG A 75 7.53 4.23 5.16
N TYR A 76 6.47 4.29 4.34
CA TYR A 76 5.73 5.53 4.08
C TYR A 76 4.21 5.27 4.10
N SER A 77 3.42 6.30 4.41
CA SER A 77 1.96 6.28 4.26
C SER A 77 1.52 7.55 3.55
N ILE A 78 0.53 7.45 2.65
CA ILE A 78 -0.09 8.64 2.05
C ILE A 78 -1.24 9.05 2.96
N SER A 79 -1.05 10.14 3.69
CA SER A 79 -2.05 10.66 4.62
C SER A 79 -3.17 11.41 3.90
N GLU A 80 -2.82 12.12 2.82
CA GLU A 80 -3.78 12.92 2.06
C GLU A 80 -3.43 12.94 0.56
N VAL A 81 -4.46 12.90 -0.28
CA VAL A 81 -4.33 13.16 -1.72
C VAL A 81 -4.85 14.56 -2.00
N VAL A 82 -3.93 15.48 -2.29
CA VAL A 82 -4.24 16.89 -2.55
C VAL A 82 -4.85 17.07 -3.93
N GLU A 83 -4.23 16.45 -4.94
CA GLU A 83 -4.70 16.55 -6.32
C GLU A 83 -4.59 15.22 -7.05
N THR A 84 -5.46 15.05 -8.05
CA THR A 84 -5.45 13.90 -8.94
C THR A 84 -5.36 14.32 -10.40
N ARG A 85 -4.63 13.54 -11.20
CA ARG A 85 -4.61 13.63 -12.65
C ARG A 85 -5.27 12.39 -13.22
N ARG A 86 -6.40 12.57 -13.92
CA ARG A 86 -7.21 11.48 -14.51
C ARG A 86 -7.63 10.43 -13.46
N GLY A 87 -8.04 10.89 -12.27
CA GLY A 87 -8.49 10.03 -11.16
C GLY A 87 -7.38 9.27 -10.44
N ARG A 88 -6.10 9.59 -10.70
CA ARG A 88 -4.95 8.99 -10.01
C ARG A 88 -4.18 10.08 -9.26
N PRO A 89 -3.64 9.82 -8.06
CA PRO A 89 -2.91 10.81 -7.29
C PRO A 89 -1.77 11.43 -8.10
N SER A 90 -1.67 12.75 -8.08
CA SER A 90 -0.56 13.51 -8.66
C SER A 90 0.13 14.39 -7.63
N SER A 91 -0.61 14.86 -6.64
CA SER A 91 -0.10 15.62 -5.51
C SER A 91 -0.58 14.96 -4.21
N VAL A 92 0.32 14.66 -3.28
CA VAL A 92 0.02 13.92 -2.05
C VAL A 92 0.83 14.44 -0.88
N VAL A 93 0.27 14.33 0.32
CA VAL A 93 1.01 14.43 1.58
C VAL A 93 1.28 13.02 2.06
N ALA A 94 2.54 12.72 2.36
CA ALA A 94 2.97 11.42 2.83
C ALA A 94 3.73 11.56 4.16
N GLN A 95 3.51 10.62 5.07
CA GLN A 95 4.27 10.48 6.30
C GLN A 95 5.29 9.37 6.14
N PHE A 96 6.52 9.61 6.60
CA PHE A 96 7.61 8.65 6.58
C PHE A 96 7.84 8.10 7.97
N TYR A 97 8.03 6.78 8.06
CA TYR A 97 8.17 6.09 9.33
C TYR A 97 9.44 5.23 9.36
N SER A 98 10.07 5.18 10.53
CA SER A 98 11.04 4.17 10.90
C SER A 98 10.36 3.18 11.83
N CYS A 99 10.03 2.01 11.28
CA CYS A 99 9.58 0.89 12.08
C CYS A 99 10.80 0.04 12.42
N GLU A 100 11.00 -0.32 13.68
CA GLU A 100 11.95 -1.39 13.97
C GLU A 100 11.47 -2.63 13.20
N SER A 101 12.33 -3.17 12.34
CA SER A 101 12.03 -4.46 11.72
C SER A 101 11.93 -5.42 12.88
N ALA A 102 10.71 -5.85 13.23
CA ALA A 102 10.48 -6.83 14.27
C ALA A 102 11.47 -7.97 14.01
N THR A 103 12.55 -7.98 14.78
CA THR A 103 13.57 -9.01 14.68
C THR A 103 12.82 -10.21 15.17
N ARG A 104 12.45 -11.11 14.25
CA ARG A 104 11.67 -12.32 14.50
C ARG A 104 12.36 -13.10 15.62
N SER A 105 11.98 -12.81 16.86
CA SER A 105 12.40 -13.56 18.02
C SER A 105 11.63 -14.85 17.98
N THR A 106 12.31 -15.90 17.50
CA THR A 106 11.84 -17.27 17.55
C THR A 106 11.85 -17.75 19.00
N SER A 107 10.78 -17.52 19.74
CA SER A 107 10.40 -18.37 20.87
C SER A 107 8.96 -18.11 21.31
N ASP A 108 8.24 -19.23 21.44
CA ASP A 108 6.95 -19.44 22.08
C ASP A 108 5.67 -18.98 21.35
N THR A 109 4.99 -20.00 20.80
CA THR A 109 3.59 -20.06 20.37
C THR A 109 3.06 -18.87 19.55
N THR A 110 3.92 -18.25 18.75
CA THR A 110 3.51 -17.27 17.75
C THR A 110 2.92 -18.02 16.56
N MET A 111 1.63 -17.79 16.27
CA MET A 111 1.01 -18.23 15.02
C MET A 111 1.93 -17.82 13.87
N LYS A 112 2.41 -18.80 13.11
CA LYS A 112 3.29 -18.56 11.95
C LYS A 112 2.42 -18.41 10.71
N LEU A 113 2.80 -17.48 9.83
CA LEU A 113 2.22 -17.41 8.49
C LEU A 113 2.40 -18.75 7.78
N LEU A 114 1.32 -19.30 7.25
CA LEU A 114 1.32 -20.48 6.39
C LEU A 114 2.16 -20.19 5.13
N PRO A 115 2.82 -21.20 4.55
CA PRO A 115 3.44 -21.07 3.23
C PRO A 115 2.41 -20.58 2.21
N GLY A 116 2.63 -19.38 1.65
CA GLY A 116 1.71 -18.72 0.71
C GLY A 116 0.87 -17.58 1.32
N ALA A 117 0.58 -17.61 2.62
CA ALA A 117 -0.15 -16.54 3.33
C ALA A 117 0.63 -15.21 3.37
N GLN A 118 1.96 -15.25 3.15
CA GLN A 118 2.81 -14.06 2.99
C GLN A 118 2.41 -13.17 1.81
N SER A 119 1.68 -13.72 0.83
CA SER A 119 1.19 -12.95 -0.32
C SER A 119 -0.14 -12.22 -0.06
N VAL A 120 -0.79 -12.56 1.06
CA VAL A 120 -2.00 -11.89 1.53
C VAL A 120 -1.61 -10.56 2.15
N SER A 121 -2.30 -9.49 1.77
CA SER A 121 -2.04 -8.14 2.26
C SER A 121 -3.33 -7.41 2.60
N PRO A 122 -3.29 -6.44 3.53
CA PRO A 122 -4.43 -5.59 3.78
C PRO A 122 -4.77 -4.76 2.52
N VAL A 123 -6.04 -4.45 2.34
CA VAL A 123 -6.54 -3.58 1.26
C VAL A 123 -7.30 -2.41 1.87
N ALA A 124 -7.11 -1.21 1.30
CA ALA A 124 -7.86 -0.04 1.69
C ALA A 124 -9.25 -0.04 1.02
N PHE A 125 -10.26 0.53 1.68
CA PHE A 125 -11.65 0.54 1.16
C PHE A 125 -11.75 1.15 -0.25
N SER A 126 -11.02 2.25 -0.48
CA SER A 126 -10.93 2.92 -1.80
C SER A 126 -10.30 2.04 -2.89
N GLU A 127 -9.48 1.06 -2.52
CA GLU A 127 -8.90 0.12 -3.45
C GLU A 127 -9.89 -0.99 -3.79
N VAL A 128 -10.70 -1.46 -2.84
CA VAL A 128 -11.72 -2.52 -3.06
C VAL A 128 -12.75 -2.09 -4.11
N GLU A 129 -13.19 -0.84 -4.09
CA GLU A 129 -14.16 -0.33 -5.08
C GLU A 129 -13.55 -0.15 -6.48
N ASN A 130 -12.23 0.09 -6.55
CA ASN A 130 -11.50 0.33 -7.80
C ASN A 130 -10.84 -0.92 -8.38
N THR A 131 -10.73 -2.00 -7.60
CA THR A 131 -10.12 -3.26 -8.02
C THR A 131 -11.19 -4.32 -8.20
N SER A 132 -10.98 -5.24 -9.14
CA SER A 132 -11.90 -6.37 -9.39
C SER A 132 -11.75 -7.43 -8.30
N CYS A 133 -12.00 -7.03 -7.06
CA CYS A 133 -12.00 -7.86 -5.87
C CYS A 133 -13.40 -8.43 -5.64
N LYS A 134 -13.45 -9.74 -5.40
CA LYS A 134 -14.66 -10.44 -4.98
C LYS A 134 -14.57 -10.70 -3.47
N ILE A 135 -15.58 -10.29 -2.71
CA ILE A 135 -15.73 -10.70 -1.31
C ILE A 135 -15.95 -12.22 -1.28
N LEU A 136 -15.12 -12.91 -0.51
CA LEU A 136 -15.26 -14.34 -0.25
C LEU A 136 -16.11 -14.57 0.99
N THR A 137 -15.80 -13.86 2.07
CA THR A 137 -16.53 -13.95 3.34
C THR A 137 -16.24 -12.74 4.23
N THR A 138 -17.06 -12.58 5.25
CA THR A 138 -16.85 -11.68 6.38
C THR A 138 -16.77 -12.54 7.63
N LYS A 139 -15.71 -12.40 8.43
CA LYS A 139 -15.48 -13.22 9.62
C LYS A 139 -15.07 -12.36 10.81
N ALA A 140 -15.57 -12.71 11.99
CA ALA A 140 -15.09 -12.19 13.26
C ALA A 140 -13.91 -13.03 13.75
N PHE A 141 -12.85 -12.33 14.17
CA PHE A 141 -11.67 -12.87 14.81
C PHE A 141 -11.70 -12.36 16.25
N GLU A 142 -11.71 -13.26 17.22
CA GLU A 142 -11.94 -12.97 18.63
C GLU A 142 -10.76 -13.49 19.46
N GLU A 143 -10.43 -12.76 20.54
CA GLU A 143 -9.46 -13.18 21.57
C GLU A 143 -8.03 -13.43 21.06
N THR A 144 -7.63 -12.78 19.98
CA THR A 144 -6.27 -12.90 19.45
C THR A 144 -5.37 -11.82 20.06
N SER A 145 -4.14 -12.19 20.45
CA SER A 145 -3.13 -11.18 20.79
C SER A 145 -2.91 -10.25 19.58
N SER A 146 -2.77 -8.95 19.82
CA SER A 146 -2.78 -7.98 18.73
C SER A 146 -1.66 -8.23 17.69
N GLU A 147 -0.51 -8.78 18.12
CA GLU A 147 0.62 -9.18 17.25
C GLU A 147 0.31 -10.36 16.32
N GLN A 148 -0.67 -11.18 16.69
CA GLN A 148 -1.02 -12.38 15.94
C GLN A 148 -2.27 -12.19 15.08
N LEU A 149 -3.02 -11.10 15.30
CA LEU A 149 -4.28 -10.85 14.62
C LEU A 149 -4.11 -10.77 13.09
N GLU A 150 -3.13 -10.02 12.60
CA GLU A 150 -2.86 -9.94 11.17
C GLU A 150 -2.40 -11.29 10.59
N VAL A 151 -1.63 -12.06 11.36
CA VAL A 151 -1.14 -13.38 10.93
C VAL A 151 -2.30 -14.37 10.83
N GLU A 152 -3.21 -14.35 11.79
CA GLU A 152 -4.40 -15.19 11.81
C GLU A 152 -5.33 -14.84 10.64
N ILE A 153 -5.61 -13.55 10.43
CA ILE A 153 -6.43 -13.09 9.31
C ILE A 153 -5.78 -13.48 7.97
N ALA A 154 -4.46 -13.30 7.83
CA ALA A 154 -3.74 -13.66 6.61
C ALA A 154 -3.76 -15.17 6.33
N ASN A 155 -3.60 -15.99 7.37
CA ASN A 155 -3.69 -17.45 7.28
C ASN A 155 -5.09 -17.89 6.88
N GLU A 156 -6.11 -17.37 7.55
CA GLU A 156 -7.51 -17.68 7.26
C GLU A 156 -7.89 -17.23 5.84
N ALA A 157 -7.51 -16.01 5.47
CA ALA A 157 -7.71 -15.48 4.14
C ALA A 157 -7.07 -16.37 3.08
N TYR A 158 -5.84 -16.83 3.30
CA TYR A 158 -5.16 -17.76 2.40
C TYR A 158 -5.87 -19.10 2.30
N MET A 159 -6.29 -19.69 3.43
CA MET A 159 -7.01 -20.97 3.48
C MET A 159 -8.35 -20.91 2.73
N LEU A 160 -9.00 -19.76 2.74
CA LEU A 160 -10.23 -19.49 1.97
C LEU A 160 -9.97 -19.17 0.49
N GLY A 161 -8.71 -19.17 0.05
CA GLY A 161 -8.29 -18.82 -1.29
C GLY A 161 -8.23 -17.31 -1.57
N GLY A 162 -8.44 -16.47 -0.56
CA GLY A 162 -8.29 -15.03 -0.63
C GLY A 162 -6.84 -14.58 -0.79
N ASN A 163 -6.65 -13.35 -1.22
CA ASN A 163 -5.34 -12.71 -1.31
C ASN A 163 -5.31 -11.27 -0.76
N ARG A 164 -6.45 -10.75 -0.29
CA ARG A 164 -6.57 -9.47 0.40
C ARG A 164 -7.56 -9.56 1.55
N PHE A 165 -7.41 -8.72 2.56
CA PHE A 165 -8.39 -8.55 3.64
C PHE A 165 -8.56 -7.08 4.03
N HIS A 166 -9.72 -6.74 4.58
CA HIS A 166 -10.02 -5.40 5.10
C HIS A 166 -10.69 -5.54 6.47
N ILE A 167 -10.15 -4.88 7.49
CA ILE A 167 -10.76 -4.84 8.82
C ILE A 167 -11.91 -3.83 8.78
N THR A 168 -13.14 -4.32 8.90
CA THR A 168 -14.36 -3.51 8.79
C THR A 168 -14.81 -2.94 10.13
N LYS A 169 -14.57 -3.66 11.23
CA LYS A 169 -14.99 -3.23 12.56
C LYS A 169 -14.03 -3.75 13.63
N ILE A 170 -13.72 -2.93 14.61
CA ILE A 170 -13.03 -3.36 15.84
C ILE A 170 -14.09 -3.72 16.88
N LEU A 171 -13.95 -4.90 17.49
CA LEU A 171 -14.86 -5.40 18.51
C LEU A 171 -14.31 -5.15 19.92
N GLU A 172 -13.01 -5.39 20.12
CA GLU A 172 -12.36 -5.26 21.41
C GLU A 172 -10.93 -4.72 21.26
N VAL A 173 -10.51 -3.94 22.25
CA VAL A 173 -9.20 -3.30 22.32
C VAL A 173 -8.62 -3.55 23.69
N ASP A 174 -7.40 -4.07 23.74
CA ASP A 174 -6.62 -4.22 24.97
C ASP A 174 -5.32 -3.41 24.84
N ASN A 175 -5.01 -2.62 25.88
CA ASN A 175 -3.83 -1.74 25.94
C ASN A 175 -3.60 -0.87 24.68
N GLY A 176 -4.69 -0.41 24.04
CA GLY A 176 -4.63 0.44 22.84
C GLY A 176 -4.54 -0.30 21.51
N SER A 177 -4.46 -1.64 21.53
CA SER A 177 -4.34 -2.46 20.33
C SER A 177 -5.56 -3.39 20.16
N PRO A 178 -6.10 -3.56 18.95
CA PRO A 178 -7.29 -4.38 18.73
C PRO A 178 -6.96 -5.86 18.96
N THR A 179 -7.76 -6.52 19.78
CA THR A 179 -7.66 -7.96 20.09
C THR A 179 -8.76 -8.77 19.41
N SER A 180 -9.87 -8.11 19.06
CA SER A 180 -11.01 -8.72 18.37
C SER A 180 -11.49 -7.81 17.24
N VAL A 181 -11.62 -8.32 16.03
CA VAL A 181 -12.05 -7.55 14.85
C VAL A 181 -12.97 -8.34 13.92
N VAL A 182 -13.77 -7.63 13.14
CA VAL A 182 -14.46 -8.17 11.96
C VAL A 182 -13.65 -7.80 10.74
N ALA A 183 -13.33 -8.78 9.90
CA ALA A 183 -12.62 -8.57 8.65
C ALA A 183 -13.34 -9.21 7.46
N ASP A 184 -13.34 -8.47 6.36
CA ASP A 184 -13.76 -8.96 5.05
C ASP A 184 -12.55 -9.56 4.33
N ILE A 185 -12.75 -10.72 3.72
CA ILE A 185 -11.71 -11.45 2.98
C ILE A 185 -12.06 -11.38 1.50
N TYR A 186 -11.09 -11.01 0.67
CA TYR A 186 -11.28 -10.81 -0.76
C TYR A 186 -10.36 -11.69 -1.60
N ARG A 187 -10.87 -12.07 -2.77
CA ARG A 187 -10.07 -12.52 -3.91
C ARG A 187 -10.02 -11.41 -4.95
N CYS A 188 -8.86 -10.77 -5.06
CA CYS A 188 -8.57 -9.80 -6.09
C CYS A 188 -7.83 -10.46 -7.24
N LYS A 189 -8.19 -10.13 -8.48
CA LYS A 189 -7.40 -10.56 -9.64
C LYS A 189 -5.98 -10.01 -9.50
N HIS A 190 -4.97 -10.87 -9.63
CA HIS A 190 -3.60 -10.40 -9.79
C HIS A 190 -3.58 -9.52 -11.05
N ARG A 191 -3.21 -8.25 -10.91
CA ARG A 191 -2.68 -7.50 -12.05
C ARG A 191 -1.35 -8.17 -12.37
N THR A 192 -1.37 -9.18 -13.24
CA THR A 192 -0.20 -9.44 -14.06
C THR A 192 0.04 -8.13 -14.79
N LEU A 193 1.14 -7.47 -14.46
CA LEU A 193 1.71 -6.45 -15.33
C LEU A 193 2.05 -7.21 -16.61
N ASN A 194 1.10 -7.30 -17.54
CA ASN A 194 1.41 -7.75 -18.88
C ASN A 194 2.18 -6.59 -19.53
N ASP A 195 3.39 -6.94 -19.96
CA ASP A 195 4.33 -6.12 -20.74
C ASP A 195 3.68 -5.41 -21.93
#